data_AF-A0AAP7PAJ9-F1
#
_entry.id   AF-A0AAP7PAJ9-F1
#
_cell.length_a   1.000
_cell.length_b   1.000
_cell.length_c   1.000
_cell.angle_alpha   90.00
_cell.angle_beta   90.00
_cell.angle_gamma   90.00
#
_symmetry.space_group_name_H-M   'P 1'
#
loop_
_entity.id
_entity.type
_entity.pdbx_description
1 polymer ?
#
loop_
_entity_poly.entity_id
_entity_poly.type
_entity_poly.pdbx_seq_one_letter_code
_entity_poly.pdbx_strand_id
1 'polypeptide(L)'
;MTSDKILKQAISNITIWRKGEQRAPHKPLLLLYVLSHYRQGHGRLFNYASEIYEPLLDLLERYGPQRRDQRPDMPFWRLKGDGFWELHYAELCSTSGNTEHAVHPSGVVHRNAVLTG
;
A
#
# COMPACT_ATOMS: atom_id res chain seq x y z
N MET A 1 -2.05 -13.44 23.43
CA MET A 1 -1.44 -12.11 23.25
C MET A 1 -2.50 -11.17 22.69
N THR A 2 -2.57 -9.92 23.14
CA THR A 2 -3.60 -8.95 22.69
C THR A 2 -3.37 -8.52 21.24
N SER A 3 -4.43 -8.31 20.46
CA SER A 3 -4.36 -7.93 19.03
C SER A 3 -3.53 -6.67 18.77
N ASP A 4 -3.52 -5.71 19.71
CA ASP A 4 -2.65 -4.51 19.65
C ASP A 4 -1.15 -4.86 19.58
N LYS A 5 -0.70 -5.86 20.36
CA LYS A 5 0.71 -6.28 20.35
C LYS A 5 1.08 -6.94 19.02
N ILE A 6 0.16 -7.71 18.44
CA ILE A 6 0.35 -8.38 17.16
C ILE A 6 0.49 -7.35 16.04
N LEU A 7 -0.42 -6.38 15.97
CA LEU A 7 -0.39 -5.33 14.96
C LEU A 7 0.86 -4.44 15.09
N LYS A 8 1.22 -4.02 16.31
CA LYS A 8 2.45 -3.24 16.55
C LYS A 8 3.69 -4.00 16.10
N GLN A 9 3.75 -5.31 16.36
CA GLN A 9 4.87 -6.15 15.95
C GLN A 9 4.91 -6.34 14.42
N ALA A 10 3.76 -6.47 13.77
CA ALA A 10 3.69 -6.58 12.32
C ALA A 10 4.16 -5.28 11.66
N ILE A 11 3.71 -4.12 12.17
CA ILE A 11 4.12 -2.80 11.67
C ILE A 11 5.62 -2.55 11.92
N SER A 12 6.16 -2.93 13.08
CA SER A 12 7.61 -2.75 13.32
C SER A 12 8.49 -3.62 12.43
N ASN A 13 7.97 -4.74 11.93
CA ASN A 13 8.68 -5.72 11.11
C ASN A 13 8.53 -5.51 9.59
N ILE A 14 7.86 -4.45 9.14
CA ILE A 14 7.62 -4.21 7.71
C ILE A 14 8.94 -4.16 6.94
N THR A 15 9.00 -4.90 5.83
CA THR A 15 10.14 -4.89 4.93
C THR A 15 10.14 -3.59 4.13
N ILE A 16 11.00 -2.65 4.53
CA ILE A 16 11.23 -1.39 3.82
C ILE A 16 12.46 -1.55 2.91
N TRP A 17 12.29 -1.31 1.60
CA TRP A 17 13.41 -1.31 0.66
C TRP A 17 14.43 -0.23 1.01
N ARG A 18 15.72 -0.56 0.90
CA ARG A 18 16.84 0.35 1.20
C ARG A 18 17.92 0.24 0.12
N LYS A 19 18.58 1.37 -0.17
CA LYS A 19 19.79 1.44 -1.00
C LYS A 19 20.72 2.50 -0.43
N GLY A 20 21.83 2.06 0.19
CA GLY A 20 22.66 2.94 1.02
C GLY A 20 21.84 3.59 2.12
N GLU A 21 21.95 4.90 2.26
CA GLU A 21 21.19 5.70 3.25
C GLU A 21 19.73 5.95 2.86
N GLN A 22 19.34 5.65 1.61
CA GLN A 22 17.96 5.90 1.16
C GLN A 22 17.02 4.76 1.56
N ARG A 23 15.83 5.12 2.03
CA ARG A 23 14.72 4.21 2.33
C ARG A 23 13.51 4.56 1.47
N ALA A 24 12.78 3.53 1.02
CA ALA A 24 11.55 3.75 0.25
C ALA A 24 10.41 4.18 1.19
N PRO A 25 9.80 5.36 0.99
CA PRO A 25 8.74 5.88 1.87
C PRO A 25 7.35 5.26 1.61
N HIS A 26 7.20 4.52 0.50
CA HIS A 26 5.93 4.06 -0.03
C HIS A 26 5.07 3.27 0.97
N LYS A 27 5.62 2.22 1.60
CA LYS A 27 4.85 1.41 2.57
C LYS A 27 4.50 2.20 3.84
N PRO A 28 5.45 2.90 4.49
CA PRO A 28 5.11 3.72 5.66
C PRO A 28 4.04 4.78 5.38
N LEU A 29 4.13 5.50 4.25
CA LEU A 29 3.15 6.54 3.91
C LEU A 29 1.76 5.95 3.66
N LEU A 30 1.66 4.83 2.95
CA LEU A 30 0.39 4.13 2.75
C LEU A 30 -0.24 3.69 4.09
N LEU A 31 0.57 3.17 5.01
CA LEU A 31 0.07 2.76 6.33
C LEU A 31 -0.43 3.92 7.17
N LEU A 32 0.32 5.03 7.20
CA LEU A 32 -0.10 6.23 7.91
C LEU A 32 -1.42 6.78 7.35
N TYR A 33 -1.55 6.78 6.03
CA TYR A 33 -2.78 7.18 5.35
C TYR A 33 -3.97 6.30 5.80
N VAL A 34 -3.87 4.98 5.63
CA VAL A 34 -4.93 4.04 6.00
C VAL A 34 -5.28 4.08 7.50
N LEU A 35 -4.28 4.14 8.38
CA LEU A 35 -4.50 4.27 9.82
C LEU A 35 -5.23 5.57 10.19
N SER A 36 -4.93 6.67 9.49
CA SER A 36 -5.61 7.95 9.72
C SER A 36 -7.10 7.88 9.37
N HIS A 37 -7.45 7.16 8.31
CA HIS A 37 -8.84 6.94 7.89
C HIS A 37 -9.59 5.98 8.83
N TYR A 38 -8.94 4.91 9.32
CA TYR A 38 -9.56 4.07 10.35
C TYR A 38 -9.87 4.85 11.62
N ARG A 39 -8.98 5.78 12.03
CA ARG A 39 -9.26 6.66 13.17
C ARG A 39 -10.47 7.57 12.96
N GLN A 40 -10.84 7.83 11.70
CA GLN A 40 -12.01 8.63 11.31
C GLN A 40 -13.27 7.78 11.10
N GLY A 41 -13.21 6.48 11.38
CA GLY A 41 -14.35 5.56 11.23
C GLY A 41 -14.52 5.00 9.81
N HIS A 42 -13.49 5.10 8.97
CA HIS A 42 -13.52 4.49 7.64
C HIS A 42 -13.70 2.97 7.72
N GLY A 43 -14.40 2.42 6.73
CA GLY A 43 -14.58 0.98 6.59
C GLY A 43 -13.25 0.24 6.40
N ARG A 44 -13.31 -1.07 6.57
CA ARG A 44 -12.13 -1.95 6.53
C ARG A 44 -11.39 -1.91 5.17
N LEU A 45 -12.12 -1.87 4.06
CA LEU A 45 -11.56 -1.97 2.71
C LEU A 45 -11.41 -0.58 2.07
N PHE A 46 -10.28 -0.34 1.42
CA PHE A 46 -10.02 0.86 0.60
C PHE A 46 -9.94 0.50 -0.85
N ASN A 47 -10.64 1.22 -1.73
CA ASN A 47 -10.46 1.14 -3.16
C ASN A 47 -9.21 1.91 -3.60
N TYR A 48 -8.26 1.18 -4.18
CA TYR A 48 -7.00 1.76 -4.65
C TYR A 48 -7.18 2.92 -5.64
N ALA A 49 -8.03 2.75 -6.66
CA ALA A 49 -8.16 3.71 -7.74
C ALA A 49 -8.83 5.00 -7.27
N SER A 50 -9.93 4.89 -6.51
CA SER A 50 -10.72 6.06 -6.11
C SER A 50 -10.27 6.71 -4.80
N GLU A 51 -9.63 5.96 -3.90
CA GLU A 51 -9.34 6.44 -2.55
C GLU A 51 -7.84 6.56 -2.27
N ILE A 52 -6.98 5.80 -2.95
CA ILE A 52 -5.56 5.73 -2.56
C ILE A 52 -4.62 6.36 -3.58
N TYR A 53 -4.85 6.16 -4.88
CA TYR A 53 -3.89 6.54 -5.91
C TYR A 53 -3.41 7.99 -5.78
N GLU A 54 -4.34 8.94 -5.86
CA GLU A 54 -4.03 10.38 -5.82
C GLU A 54 -3.49 10.82 -4.44
N PRO A 55 -4.11 10.47 -3.30
CA PRO A 55 -3.56 10.84 -1.99
C PRO A 55 -2.16 10.28 -1.73
N LEU A 56 -1.89 9.04 -2.14
CA LEU A 56 -0.58 8.44 -1.96
C LEU A 56 0.47 9.06 -2.88
N LEU A 57 0.08 9.44 -4.11
CA LEU A 57 0.95 10.18 -5.01
C LEU A 57 1.37 11.53 -4.40
N ASP A 58 0.42 12.32 -3.91
CA ASP A 58 0.69 13.61 -3.26
C ASP A 58 1.59 13.44 -2.01
N LEU A 59 1.35 12.40 -1.20
CA LEU A 59 2.20 12.10 -0.04
C LEU A 59 3.64 11.72 -0.45
N LEU A 60 3.81 10.97 -1.54
CA LEU A 60 5.12 10.59 -2.06
C LEU A 60 5.88 11.79 -2.61
N GLU A 61 5.19 12.72 -3.27
CA GLU A 61 5.78 13.95 -3.77
C GLU A 61 6.22 14.89 -2.64
N ARG A 62 5.43 15.00 -1.57
CA ARG A 62 5.72 15.88 -0.44
C ARG A 62 6.79 15.34 0.52
N TYR A 63 6.74 14.04 0.82
CA TYR A 63 7.51 13.45 1.92
C TYR A 63 8.51 12.39 1.45
N GLY A 64 8.49 12.03 0.16
CA GLY A 64 9.44 11.08 -0.41
C GLY A 64 10.70 11.74 -0.96
N PRO A 65 11.74 10.95 -1.26
CA PRO A 65 12.88 11.45 -2.02
C PRO A 65 12.40 11.85 -3.41
N GLN A 66 12.98 12.93 -3.95
CA GLN A 66 12.69 13.39 -5.29
C GLN A 66 13.06 12.31 -6.30
N ARG A 67 12.10 11.91 -7.13
CA ARG A 67 12.24 10.89 -8.17
C ARG A 67 11.63 11.43 -9.45
N ARG A 68 12.12 10.92 -10.59
CA ARG A 68 11.57 11.25 -11.91
C ARG A 68 10.09 10.86 -11.99
N ASP A 69 9.76 9.68 -11.50
CA ASP A 69 8.40 9.15 -11.45
C ASP A 69 8.11 8.62 -10.03
N GLN A 70 7.07 9.13 -9.38
CA GLN A 70 6.54 8.54 -8.15
C GLN A 70 5.64 7.34 -8.51
N ARG A 71 5.71 6.27 -7.72
CA ARG A 71 5.11 4.97 -8.03
C ARG A 71 4.18 4.50 -6.90
N PRO A 72 2.93 5.02 -6.84
CA PRO A 72 1.95 4.62 -5.82
C PRO A 72 1.36 3.22 -6.06
N ASP A 73 1.67 2.58 -7.19
CA ASP A 73 1.13 1.31 -7.69
C ASP A 73 1.59 0.06 -6.95
N MET A 74 2.79 0.08 -6.38
CA MET A 74 3.40 -1.11 -5.78
C MET A 74 3.32 -1.29 -4.27
N PRO A 75 3.16 -0.26 -3.40
CA PRO A 75 3.16 -0.49 -1.95
C PRO A 75 2.08 -1.47 -1.47
N PHE A 76 0.90 -1.53 -2.11
CA PHE A 76 -0.15 -2.52 -1.83
C PHE A 76 0.32 -3.97 -2.01
N TRP A 77 0.91 -4.26 -3.17
CA TRP A 77 1.46 -5.58 -3.48
C TRP A 77 2.60 -5.95 -2.55
N ARG A 78 3.46 -4.97 -2.26
CA ARG A 78 4.62 -5.20 -1.41
C ARG A 78 4.24 -5.41 0.06
N LEU A 79 3.14 -4.81 0.54
CA LEU A 79 2.62 -5.02 1.88
C LEU A 79 1.99 -6.39 2.06
N LYS A 80 1.38 -6.98 1.01
CA LYS A 80 0.86 -8.37 1.06
C LYS A 80 1.94 -9.36 1.53
N GLY A 81 3.19 -9.16 1.11
CA GLY A 81 4.32 -9.99 1.52
C GLY A 81 4.73 -9.86 3.00
N ASP A 82 4.27 -8.83 3.71
CA ASP A 82 4.56 -8.65 5.14
C ASP A 82 3.55 -9.38 6.06
N GLY A 83 2.52 -10.02 5.50
CA GLY A 83 1.64 -10.96 6.23
C GLY A 83 0.53 -10.34 7.07
N PHE A 84 0.46 -9.00 7.15
CA PHE A 84 -0.61 -8.28 7.88
C PHE A 84 -1.49 -7.42 6.96
N TRP A 85 -1.42 -7.66 5.65
CA TRP A 85 -2.11 -6.90 4.62
C TRP A 85 -2.85 -7.83 3.67
N GLU A 86 -4.14 -7.58 3.51
CA GLU A 86 -5.03 -8.33 2.62
C GLU A 86 -5.30 -7.53 1.35
N LEU A 87 -5.33 -8.23 0.21
CA LEU A 87 -5.77 -7.68 -1.08
C LEU A 87 -6.93 -8.52 -1.60
N HIS A 88 -8.06 -7.88 -1.85
CA HIS A 88 -9.17 -8.50 -2.56
C HIS A 88 -8.98 -8.28 -4.07
N TYR A 89 -9.41 -9.26 -4.88
CA TYR A 89 -9.30 -9.23 -6.34
C TYR A 89 -7.85 -9.22 -6.87
N ALA A 90 -6.91 -9.71 -6.06
CA ALA A 90 -5.49 -9.79 -6.43
C ALA A 90 -5.28 -10.77 -7.59
N GLU A 91 -6.04 -11.84 -7.65
CA GLU A 91 -6.07 -12.85 -8.70
C GLU A 91 -6.48 -12.30 -10.08
N LEU A 92 -7.21 -11.18 -10.11
CA LEU A 92 -7.57 -10.47 -11.34
C LEU A 92 -6.45 -9.55 -11.84
N CYS A 93 -5.35 -9.44 -11.11
CA CYS A 93 -4.17 -8.68 -11.50
C CYS A 93 -3.06 -9.63 -11.95
N SER A 94 -2.75 -9.65 -13.25
CA SER A 94 -1.61 -10.40 -13.77
C SER A 94 -0.28 -9.74 -13.38
N THR A 95 0.62 -10.51 -12.77
CA THR A 95 2.01 -10.11 -12.47
C THR A 95 3.01 -10.73 -13.44
N SER A 96 2.60 -11.03 -14.67
CA SER A 96 3.46 -11.61 -15.69
C SER A 96 4.19 -10.51 -16.47
N GLY A 97 5.43 -10.23 -16.10
CA GLY A 97 6.39 -9.50 -16.94
C GLY A 97 6.69 -8.07 -16.47
N ASN A 98 7.92 -7.65 -16.75
CA ASN A 98 8.67 -6.50 -16.25
C ASN A 98 8.11 -5.10 -16.59
N THR A 99 6.81 -4.99 -16.88
CA THR A 99 6.10 -3.76 -17.21
C THR A 99 4.73 -3.80 -16.56
N GLU A 100 4.66 -3.32 -15.32
CA GLU A 100 3.47 -3.41 -14.46
C GLU A 100 2.43 -2.36 -14.85
N HIS A 101 1.54 -2.70 -15.79
CA HIS A 101 0.24 -2.05 -15.94
C HIS A 101 -0.84 -3.11 -15.67
N ALA A 102 -1.38 -3.12 -14.45
CA ALA A 102 -2.57 -3.91 -14.17
C ALA A 102 -3.77 -3.21 -14.83
N VAL A 103 -4.17 -3.68 -16.01
CA VAL A 103 -5.36 -3.17 -16.71
C VAL A 103 -6.41 -4.26 -16.70
N HIS A 104 -7.53 -3.99 -15.99
CA HIS A 104 -8.77 -4.73 -16.17
C HIS A 104 -9.56 -4.11 -17.35
N PRO A 105 -10.27 -4.89 -18.19
CA PRO A 105 -11.00 -4.40 -19.35
C PRO A 105 -12.15 -3.40 -19.07
N SER A 106 -12.43 -3.09 -17.80
CA SER A 106 -13.39 -2.05 -17.36
C SER A 106 -12.74 -0.74 -16.91
N GLY A 107 -11.41 -0.60 -17.01
CA GLY A 107 -10.69 0.64 -16.69
C GLY A 107 -10.58 1.00 -15.20
N VAL A 108 -11.15 0.20 -14.29
CA VAL A 108 -11.08 0.43 -12.84
C VAL A 108 -10.28 -0.68 -12.17
N VAL A 109 -9.13 -0.32 -11.61
CA VAL A 109 -8.34 -1.21 -10.77
C VAL A 109 -9.02 -1.30 -9.39
N HIS A 110 -9.91 -2.27 -9.21
CA HIS A 110 -10.51 -2.59 -7.91
C HIS A 110 -9.52 -3.34 -7.01
N ARG A 111 -8.37 -2.73 -6.70
CA ARG A 111 -7.49 -3.27 -5.66
C ARG A 111 -8.06 -2.78 -4.33
N ASN A 112 -8.79 -3.65 -3.65
CA ASN A 112 -9.26 -3.34 -2.31
C ASN A 112 -8.29 -3.89 -1.28
N ALA A 113 -7.92 -3.09 -0.27
CA ALA A 113 -6.96 -3.53 0.73
C ALA A 113 -7.31 -3.16 2.16
N VAL A 114 -6.70 -3.91 3.09
CA VAL A 114 -7.01 -3.85 4.52
C VAL A 114 -5.84 -4.36 5.38
N LEU A 115 -5.73 -3.82 6.61
CA LEU A 115 -4.92 -4.40 7.70
C LEU A 115 -5.60 -5.64 8.32
N THR A 116 -4.89 -6.76 8.39
CA THR A 116 -5.35 -7.93 9.13
C THR A 116 -4.89 -7.85 10.59
N GLY A 117 -5.74 -8.34 11.48
CA GLY A 117 -5.51 -8.40 12.93
C GLY A 117 -6.16 -9.62 13.53
#